data_AF-A0A2E2UWC7-F1
#
_entry.id   AF-A0A2E2UWC7-F1
#
_cell.length_a   1.000
_cell.length_b   1.000
_cell.length_c   1.000
_cell.angle_alpha   90.00
_cell.angle_beta   90.00
_cell.angle_gamma   90.00
#
_symmetry.space_group_name_H-M   'P 1'
#
loop_
_entity.id
_entity.type
_entity.pdbx_description
1 polymer ?
#
loop_
_entity_poly.entity_id
_entity_poly.type
_entity_poly.pdbx_seq_one_letter_code
_entity_poly.pdbx_strand_id
1 'polypeptide(L)'
;MKKNLLYILISIFTITTSQITHTINAGSYYYEPSEITISQGDIVEWINDGGFHDVNGASNSITDEPFNNPESFDSPSTSMVGATIYTHEFTIPGTYNYDCSVGTHALQGMTGSIIVNPIQEPTTTVVDIIVGSEDHNTLETAVIAAGLVDALSAEGPFTVFAPTDAAFDALPEGTLDAVLADMDLLTAILTHHVVSGSVLSTDLSDGMMAMTLNGTELMVSISDNGVMIDNAMVTVADIMADNGVVHVIDAVLIPENNSSINNYINTENDKYLYTIDLMGRFINNNNNNGIHIDVYQSGRSIKKLVNK
;
A
#
# COMPACT_ATOMS: atom_id res chain seq x y z
N MET A 1 12.96 -22.98 -36.53
CA MET A 1 12.70 -22.89 -35.08
C MET A 1 13.63 -21.82 -34.51
N LYS A 2 13.17 -20.56 -34.42
CA LYS A 2 13.88 -19.49 -33.73
C LYS A 2 13.24 -19.35 -32.35
N LYS A 3 13.98 -19.65 -31.29
CA LYS A 3 13.56 -19.39 -29.92
C LYS A 3 13.62 -17.88 -29.71
N ASN A 4 12.46 -17.24 -29.60
CA ASN A 4 12.37 -15.87 -29.10
C ASN A 4 12.58 -15.94 -27.59
N LEU A 5 13.74 -15.47 -27.14
CA LEU A 5 14.06 -15.27 -25.74
C LEU A 5 13.40 -13.94 -25.34
N LEU A 6 12.28 -14.01 -24.64
CA LEU A 6 11.62 -12.84 -24.07
C LEU A 6 12.46 -12.41 -22.86
N TYR A 7 13.15 -11.28 -22.98
CA TYR A 7 13.85 -10.67 -21.86
C TYR A 7 12.81 -9.98 -20.98
N ILE A 8 12.57 -10.54 -19.79
CA ILE A 8 11.82 -9.86 -18.73
C ILE A 8 12.71 -8.72 -18.24
N LEU A 9 12.32 -7.49 -18.56
CA LEU A 9 12.87 -6.30 -17.93
C LEU A 9 12.38 -6.28 -16.48
N ILE A 10 13.19 -6.83 -15.58
CA ILE A 10 13.04 -6.58 -14.14
C ILE A 10 13.40 -5.11 -13.94
N SER A 11 12.38 -4.25 -13.89
CA SER A 11 12.54 -2.89 -13.41
C SER A 11 12.86 -2.99 -11.93
N ILE A 12 14.14 -2.92 -11.59
CA ILE A 12 14.58 -2.78 -10.19
C ILE A 12 14.07 -1.42 -9.74
N PHE A 13 12.91 -1.39 -9.09
CA PHE A 13 12.49 -0.25 -8.32
C PHE A 13 13.53 -0.10 -7.21
N THR A 14 14.37 0.93 -7.32
CA THR A 14 15.25 1.32 -6.22
C THR A 14 14.33 1.98 -5.21
N ILE A 15 13.99 1.23 -4.16
CA ILE A 15 13.24 1.75 -3.03
C ILE A 15 14.20 2.69 -2.29
N THR A 16 14.06 3.99 -2.54
CA THR A 16 14.61 4.99 -1.63
C THR A 16 13.71 4.99 -0.41
N THR A 17 14.17 4.39 0.69
CA THR A 17 13.62 4.73 2.01
C THR A 17 13.69 6.25 2.14
N SER A 18 12.62 6.88 2.63
CA SER A 18 12.58 8.34 2.79
C SER A 18 13.52 8.71 3.92
N GLN A 19 14.79 8.97 3.60
CA GLN A 19 15.78 9.47 4.54
C GLN A 19 15.30 10.78 5.18
N ILE A 20 15.18 10.79 6.51
CA ILE A 20 14.77 11.97 7.28
C ILE A 20 16.01 12.66 7.83
N THR A 21 16.06 13.99 7.74
CA THR A 21 17.07 14.81 8.43
C THR A 21 16.51 15.33 9.75
N HIS A 22 17.18 14.99 10.85
CA HIS A 22 16.91 15.49 12.19
C HIS A 22 17.91 16.60 12.54
N THR A 23 17.47 17.60 13.30
CA THR A 23 18.33 18.73 13.69
C THR A 23 18.58 18.72 15.18
N ILE A 24 19.86 18.89 15.55
CA ILE A 24 20.30 19.13 16.93
C ILE A 24 21.02 20.48 17.00
N ASN A 25 20.54 21.37 17.85
CA ASN A 25 21.16 22.67 18.05
C ASN A 25 22.24 22.58 19.14
N ALA A 26 23.44 23.04 18.83
CA ALA A 26 24.54 23.19 19.76
C ALA A 26 24.66 24.65 20.18
N GLY A 27 24.49 24.91 21.48
CA GLY A 27 24.64 26.26 22.04
C GLY A 27 25.48 26.24 23.32
N SER A 28 25.34 27.29 24.14
CA SER A 28 26.14 27.47 25.35
C SER A 28 25.98 26.32 26.35
N TYR A 29 26.88 25.34 26.25
CA TYR A 29 26.97 24.12 27.07
C TYR A 29 25.84 23.10 26.88
N TYR A 30 25.16 23.09 25.73
CA TYR A 30 24.08 22.12 25.48
C TYR A 30 24.06 21.62 24.03
N TYR A 31 23.48 20.43 23.86
CA TYR A 31 22.84 19.97 22.63
C TYR A 31 21.34 19.88 22.88
N GLU A 32 20.53 20.40 21.95
CA GLU A 32 19.07 20.38 22.06
C GLU A 32 18.44 19.91 20.75
N PRO A 33 17.65 18.82 20.78
CA PRO A 33 17.50 17.89 21.90
C PRO A 33 18.83 17.21 22.27
N SER A 34 18.99 16.88 23.56
CA SER A 34 20.17 16.13 24.06
C SER A 34 20.03 14.62 23.83
N GLU A 35 18.83 14.11 23.57
CA GLU A 35 18.59 12.74 23.17
C GLU A 35 17.55 12.70 22.04
N ILE A 36 17.83 11.93 20.99
CA ILE A 36 16.85 11.62 19.94
C ILE A 36 16.83 10.12 19.64
N THR A 37 15.68 9.66 19.15
CA THR A 37 15.54 8.34 18.55
C THR A 37 15.23 8.51 17.08
N ILE A 38 16.02 7.86 16.22
CA ILE A 38 15.92 7.95 14.76
C ILE A 38 15.88 6.55 14.15
N SER A 39 15.54 6.46 12.86
CA SER A 39 15.62 5.21 12.10
C SER A 39 16.99 5.07 11.44
N GLN A 40 17.47 3.84 11.29
CA GLN A 40 18.65 3.55 10.50
C GLN A 40 18.48 4.11 9.07
N GLY A 41 19.52 4.79 8.59
CA GLY A 41 19.54 5.53 7.32
C GLY A 41 19.18 7.00 7.44
N ASP A 42 18.67 7.46 8.59
CA ASP A 42 18.40 8.87 8.84
C ASP A 42 19.69 9.69 8.99
N ILE A 43 19.57 10.98 8.70
CA ILE A 43 20.63 11.96 8.85
C ILE A 43 20.40 12.76 10.13
N VAL A 44 21.46 13.04 10.89
CA VAL A 44 21.46 14.08 11.93
C VAL A 44 22.35 15.22 11.48
N GLU A 45 21.81 16.43 11.58
CA GLU A 45 22.50 17.68 11.35
C GLU A 45 22.64 18.45 12.67
N TRP A 46 23.88 18.81 13.02
CA TRP A 46 24.14 19.68 14.17
C TRP A 46 24.31 21.12 13.71
N ILE A 47 23.50 22.03 14.23
CA ILE A 47 23.57 23.46 13.91
C ILE A 47 24.17 24.22 15.10
N ASN A 48 25.12 25.12 14.83
CA ASN A 48 25.68 25.98 15.87
C ASN A 48 24.78 27.20 16.11
N ASP A 49 24.11 27.25 17.25
CA ASP A 49 23.23 28.35 17.64
C ASP A 49 23.95 29.42 18.49
N GLY A 50 25.23 29.19 18.83
CA GLY A 50 26.06 30.16 19.53
C GLY A 50 27.20 29.51 20.30
N GLY A 51 28.40 30.10 20.18
CA GLY A 51 29.60 29.63 20.87
C GLY A 51 30.55 28.87 19.93
N PHE A 52 31.54 28.19 20.51
CA PHE A 52 32.55 27.41 19.77
C PHE A 52 32.37 25.93 20.10
N HIS A 53 31.86 25.16 19.16
CA HIS A 53 31.36 23.80 19.40
C HIS A 53 31.73 22.85 18.26
N ASP A 54 31.95 21.59 18.64
CA ASP A 54 32.14 20.43 17.77
C ASP A 54 31.11 19.35 18.10
N VAL A 55 31.20 18.20 17.43
CA VAL A 55 30.54 16.94 17.78
C VAL A 55 31.65 15.89 17.89
N ASN A 56 31.83 15.32 19.08
CA ASN A 56 32.84 14.31 19.36
C ASN A 56 32.17 12.98 19.77
N GLY A 57 32.14 12.03 18.84
CA GLY A 57 31.65 10.67 19.02
C GLY A 57 32.76 9.64 19.24
N ALA A 58 34.05 10.02 19.26
CA ALA A 58 35.16 9.10 19.47
C ALA A 58 35.32 8.65 20.93
N SER A 59 35.48 9.61 21.85
CA SER A 59 35.81 9.34 23.25
C SER A 59 35.21 10.37 24.19
N ASN A 60 34.85 9.95 25.39
CA ASN A 60 34.28 10.81 26.41
C ASN A 60 35.32 11.81 26.94
N SER A 61 35.09 13.10 26.73
CA SER A 61 36.01 14.20 27.06
C SER A 61 36.21 14.43 28.57
N ILE A 62 35.45 13.73 29.42
CA ILE A 62 35.58 13.78 30.89
C ILE A 62 36.47 12.64 31.40
N THR A 63 36.38 11.46 30.78
CA THR A 63 37.01 10.22 31.26
C THR A 63 38.16 9.73 30.39
N ASP A 64 38.31 10.29 29.19
CA ASP A 64 39.23 9.86 28.12
C ASP A 64 38.98 8.42 27.61
N GLU A 65 37.88 7.78 28.03
CA GLU A 65 37.50 6.44 27.56
C GLU A 65 36.71 6.52 26.23
N PRO A 66 36.89 5.56 25.31
CA PRO A 66 36.14 5.53 24.06
C PRO A 66 34.64 5.33 24.31
N PHE A 67 33.79 5.99 23.52
CA PHE A 67 32.34 5.76 23.59
C PHE A 67 31.93 4.38 23.07
N ASN A 68 32.75 3.77 22.21
CA ASN A 68 32.47 2.50 21.53
C ASN A 68 31.14 2.52 20.74
N ASN A 69 30.89 3.65 20.07
CA ASN A 69 29.73 3.81 19.21
C ASN A 69 29.77 2.82 18.02
N PRO A 70 28.61 2.40 17.49
CA PRO A 70 28.55 1.42 16.39
C PRO A 70 29.29 1.85 15.12
N GLU A 71 29.31 3.15 14.81
CA GLU A 71 30.14 3.73 13.75
C GLU A 71 30.78 5.06 14.20
N SER A 72 31.84 5.49 13.52
CA SER A 72 32.61 6.68 13.90
C SER A 72 32.01 7.95 13.31
N PHE A 73 31.89 8.98 14.15
CA PHE A 73 31.39 10.29 13.75
C PHE A 73 32.02 11.37 14.63
N ASP A 74 32.72 12.30 14.02
CA ASP A 74 33.40 13.40 14.71
C ASP A 74 33.53 14.59 13.76
N SER A 75 33.52 15.80 14.31
CA SER A 75 33.62 17.03 13.55
C SER A 75 34.72 17.94 14.08
N PRO A 76 35.27 18.84 13.25
CA PRO A 76 35.98 20.00 13.77
C PRO A 76 35.00 20.94 14.48
N SER A 77 35.53 21.80 15.35
CA SER A 77 34.80 22.85 16.02
C SER A 77 34.58 24.09 15.15
N THR A 78 33.45 24.77 15.30
CA THR A 78 33.12 26.04 14.61
C THR A 78 32.56 27.08 15.56
N SER A 79 32.79 28.37 15.26
CA SER A 79 32.21 29.51 15.99
C SER A 79 31.13 30.27 15.22
N MET A 80 30.82 29.82 13.99
CA MET A 80 29.87 30.51 13.12
C MET A 80 28.45 30.16 13.51
N VAL A 81 27.71 31.14 14.01
CA VAL A 81 26.29 31.00 14.36
C VAL A 81 25.46 30.76 13.10
N GLY A 82 24.54 29.80 13.16
CA GLY A 82 23.71 29.31 12.06
C GLY A 82 24.43 28.35 11.11
N ALA A 83 25.67 27.96 11.40
CA ALA A 83 26.40 27.01 10.57
C ALA A 83 26.10 25.56 10.97
N THR A 84 26.03 24.68 9.99
CA THR A 84 26.13 23.23 10.21
C THR A 84 27.53 22.90 10.74
N ILE A 85 27.58 22.41 11.97
CA ILE A 85 28.79 21.87 12.61
C ILE A 85 29.16 20.56 11.92
N TYR A 86 28.16 19.68 11.76
CA TYR A 86 28.34 18.36 11.20
C TYR A 86 27.04 17.80 10.66
N THR A 87 27.16 16.86 9.72
CA THR A 87 26.06 16.09 9.18
C THR A 87 26.53 14.64 9.10
N HIS A 88 25.71 13.72 9.60
CA HIS A 88 26.03 12.29 9.59
C HIS A 88 24.80 11.46 9.26
N GLU A 89 24.96 10.50 8.37
CA GLU A 89 23.97 9.45 8.10
C GLU A 89 24.28 8.25 8.99
N PHE A 90 23.31 7.82 9.80
CA PHE A 90 23.49 6.74 10.76
C PHE A 90 23.06 5.41 10.15
N THR A 91 24.02 4.55 9.80
CA THR A 91 23.75 3.34 9.02
C THR A 91 23.72 2.05 9.83
N ILE A 92 24.13 2.11 11.11
CA ILE A 92 24.18 0.94 11.99
C ILE A 92 23.26 1.17 13.20
N PRO A 93 22.33 0.24 13.50
CA PRO A 93 21.49 0.37 14.69
C PRO A 93 22.30 0.30 15.99
N GLY A 94 21.88 1.07 16.99
CA GLY A 94 22.50 1.09 18.31
C GLY A 94 22.39 2.43 19.02
N THR A 95 23.03 2.54 20.18
CA THR A 95 23.11 3.78 20.94
C THR A 95 24.45 4.46 20.67
N TYR A 96 24.38 5.74 20.31
CA TYR A 96 25.51 6.60 20.02
C TYR A 96 25.60 7.69 21.07
N ASN A 97 26.73 7.79 21.76
CA ASN A 97 26.98 8.84 22.73
C ASN A 97 28.03 9.80 22.18
N TYR A 98 27.85 11.10 22.43
CA TYR A 98 28.81 12.11 22.04
C TYR A 98 28.84 13.25 23.04
N ASP A 99 29.88 14.07 22.95
CA ASP A 99 29.98 15.30 23.72
C ASP A 99 30.64 16.42 22.90
N CYS A 100 30.75 17.59 23.51
CA CYS A 100 31.57 18.68 22.98
C CYS A 100 32.96 18.62 23.63
N SER A 101 34.01 18.43 22.81
CA SER A 101 35.39 18.30 23.30
C SER A 101 36.03 19.65 23.63
N VAL A 102 35.33 20.76 23.37
CA VAL A 102 35.82 22.11 23.63
C VAL A 102 35.91 22.39 25.13
N GLY A 103 37.14 22.45 25.64
CA GLY A 103 37.43 22.94 26.99
C GLY A 103 36.73 22.13 28.09
N THR A 104 35.79 22.75 28.79
CA THR A 104 35.03 22.10 29.87
C THR A 104 33.56 21.85 29.50
N HIS A 105 33.20 21.92 28.21
CA HIS A 105 31.82 21.85 27.79
C HIS A 105 31.14 20.52 28.19
N ALA A 106 31.79 19.38 27.93
CA ALA A 106 31.30 18.08 28.40
C ALA A 106 31.12 18.04 29.93
N LEU A 107 32.08 18.58 30.70
CA LEU A 107 31.98 18.68 32.17
C LEU A 107 30.81 19.55 32.65
N GLN A 108 30.34 20.48 31.82
CA GLN A 108 29.16 21.31 32.08
C GLN A 108 27.85 20.67 31.59
N GLY A 109 27.89 19.44 31.07
CA GLY A 109 26.72 18.69 30.61
C GLY A 109 26.43 18.79 29.11
N MET A 110 27.37 19.33 28.32
CA MET A 110 27.23 19.34 26.85
C MET A 110 27.53 17.96 26.25
N THR A 111 26.60 17.04 26.48
CA THR A 111 26.62 15.64 26.03
C THR A 111 25.32 15.34 25.30
N GLY A 112 25.35 14.41 24.35
CA GLY A 112 24.14 13.94 23.68
C GLY A 112 24.15 12.44 23.40
N SER A 113 22.96 11.92 23.12
CA SER A 113 22.69 10.51 22.83
C SER A 113 21.78 10.39 21.61
N ILE A 114 22.09 9.46 20.70
CA ILE A 114 21.23 9.11 19.56
C ILE A 114 20.96 7.62 19.64
N ILE A 115 19.69 7.24 19.64
CA ILE A 115 19.24 5.85 19.55
C ILE A 115 18.82 5.61 18.10
N VAL A 116 19.59 4.79 17.39
CA VAL A 116 19.29 4.39 16.01
C VAL A 116 18.58 3.05 16.04
N ASN A 117 17.28 3.06 15.73
CA ASN A 117 16.50 1.85 15.59
C ASN A 117 16.79 1.18 14.24
N PRO A 118 16.81 -0.16 14.17
CA PRO A 118 16.86 -0.85 12.88
C PRO A 118 15.65 -0.48 12.02
N ILE A 119 15.81 -0.48 10.70
CA ILE A 119 14.66 -0.51 9.80
C ILE A 119 13.88 -1.79 10.13
N GLN A 120 12.63 -1.63 10.57
CA GLN A 120 11.76 -2.76 10.85
C GLN A 120 11.03 -3.11 9.56
N GLU A 121 11.56 -4.08 8.82
CA GLU A 121 10.84 -4.68 7.70
C GLU A 121 9.52 -5.27 8.21
N PRO A 122 8.41 -5.09 7.48
CA PRO A 122 7.13 -5.68 7.86
C PRO A 122 7.26 -7.20 7.91
N THR A 123 6.86 -7.81 9.02
CA THR A 123 6.93 -9.26 9.24
C THR A 123 5.66 -9.98 8.81
N THR A 124 4.53 -9.27 8.84
CA THR A 124 3.24 -9.73 8.31
C THR A 124 2.63 -8.60 7.50
N THR A 125 2.76 -8.69 6.18
CA THR A 125 2.26 -7.69 5.24
C THR A 125 0.81 -7.95 4.84
N VAL A 126 0.16 -6.97 4.21
CA VAL A 126 -1.19 -7.13 3.65
C VAL A 126 -1.26 -8.31 2.65
N VAL A 127 -0.20 -8.56 1.88
CA VAL A 127 -0.16 -9.69 0.95
C VAL A 127 0.08 -11.02 1.68
N ASP A 128 0.84 -11.04 2.77
CA ASP A 128 1.00 -12.27 3.60
C ASP A 128 -0.34 -12.71 4.20
N ILE A 129 -1.17 -11.75 4.63
CA ILE A 129 -2.53 -12.03 5.12
C ILE A 129 -3.39 -12.66 4.02
N ILE A 130 -3.33 -12.12 2.80
CA ILE A 130 -4.11 -12.62 1.66
C ILE A 130 -3.66 -14.02 1.25
N VAL A 131 -2.35 -14.22 1.09
CA VAL A 131 -1.74 -15.51 0.72
C VAL A 131 -1.93 -16.56 1.81
N GLY A 132 -2.00 -16.15 3.07
CA GLY A 132 -2.25 -17.05 4.21
C GLY A 132 -3.71 -17.45 4.41
N SER A 133 -4.64 -16.91 3.62
CA SER A 133 -6.08 -17.06 3.84
C SER A 133 -6.71 -18.15 2.95
N GLU A 134 -7.46 -19.08 3.57
CA GLU A 134 -8.18 -20.13 2.85
C GLU A 134 -9.30 -19.62 1.92
N ASP A 135 -9.82 -18.41 2.15
CA ASP A 135 -10.92 -17.80 1.37
C ASP A 135 -10.46 -16.89 0.20
N HIS A 136 -9.15 -16.78 -0.07
CA HIS A 136 -8.58 -15.81 -1.02
C HIS A 136 -7.65 -16.45 -2.07
N ASN A 137 -7.83 -17.73 -2.41
CA ASN A 137 -6.91 -18.45 -3.33
C ASN A 137 -6.89 -17.84 -4.74
N THR A 138 -8.03 -17.34 -5.22
CA THR A 138 -8.17 -16.69 -6.53
C THR A 138 -7.46 -15.35 -6.54
N LEU A 139 -7.60 -14.56 -5.47
CA LEU A 139 -6.91 -13.29 -5.30
C LEU A 139 -5.40 -13.49 -5.19
N GLU A 140 -4.94 -14.48 -4.41
CA GLU A 140 -3.54 -14.86 -4.32
C GLU A 140 -2.97 -15.16 -5.72
N THR A 141 -3.63 -16.05 -6.46
CA THR A 141 -3.18 -16.44 -7.81
C THR A 141 -3.08 -15.23 -8.73
N ALA A 142 -4.07 -14.33 -8.67
CA ALA A 142 -4.11 -13.09 -9.44
C ALA A 142 -2.96 -12.13 -9.07
N VAL A 143 -2.71 -11.90 -7.78
CA VAL A 143 -1.63 -11.03 -7.28
C VAL A 143 -0.25 -11.56 -7.67
N ILE A 144 -0.04 -12.88 -7.58
CA ILE A 144 1.18 -13.54 -8.02
C ILE A 144 1.35 -13.40 -9.54
N ALA A 145 0.30 -13.67 -10.32
CA ALA A 145 0.35 -13.57 -11.78
C ALA A 145 0.64 -12.15 -12.28
N ALA A 146 0.09 -11.13 -11.59
CA ALA A 146 0.33 -9.73 -11.88
C ALA A 146 1.68 -9.20 -11.39
N GLY A 147 2.44 -10.01 -10.61
CA GLY A 147 3.74 -9.59 -10.07
C GLY A 147 3.63 -8.48 -9.03
N LEU A 148 2.52 -8.42 -8.28
CA LEU A 148 2.26 -7.37 -7.30
C LEU A 148 2.70 -7.71 -5.88
N VAL A 149 3.20 -8.93 -5.63
CA VAL A 149 3.64 -9.40 -4.30
C VAL A 149 4.66 -8.43 -3.70
N ASP A 150 5.77 -8.16 -4.40
CA ASP A 150 6.84 -7.29 -3.89
C ASP A 150 6.33 -5.86 -3.60
N ALA A 151 5.42 -5.35 -4.43
CA ALA A 151 4.85 -4.02 -4.25
C ALA A 151 3.94 -3.94 -3.01
N LEU A 152 3.14 -4.98 -2.76
CA LEU A 152 2.23 -5.06 -1.61
C LEU A 152 2.92 -5.53 -0.32
N SER A 153 4.14 -6.02 -0.39
CA SER A 153 5.00 -6.30 0.78
C SER A 153 5.86 -5.10 1.20
N ALA A 154 5.93 -4.02 0.42
CA ALA A 154 6.74 -2.84 0.73
C ALA A 154 6.23 -2.10 1.98
N GLU A 155 7.01 -1.12 2.47
CA GLU A 155 6.78 -0.37 3.73
C GLU A 155 5.38 0.26 3.90
N GLY A 156 4.58 0.41 2.83
CA GLY A 156 3.20 0.87 2.90
C GLY A 156 3.08 2.30 3.45
N PRO A 157 1.98 2.66 4.15
CA PRO A 157 0.83 1.80 4.45
C PRO A 157 -0.11 1.61 3.25
N PHE A 158 -0.71 0.43 3.14
CA PHE A 158 -1.73 0.09 2.15
C PHE A 158 -3.05 -0.30 2.81
N THR A 159 -4.17 0.01 2.18
CA THR A 159 -5.47 -0.58 2.50
C THR A 159 -5.91 -1.44 1.33
N VAL A 160 -6.10 -2.74 1.57
CA VAL A 160 -6.52 -3.69 0.54
C VAL A 160 -7.94 -4.14 0.81
N PHE A 161 -8.84 -3.93 -0.14
CA PHE A 161 -10.16 -4.53 -0.14
C PHE A 161 -10.07 -5.90 -0.82
N ALA A 162 -10.03 -6.97 -0.04
CA ALA A 162 -9.76 -8.32 -0.52
C ALA A 162 -11.07 -9.06 -0.87
N PRO A 163 -11.40 -9.28 -2.16
CA PRO A 163 -12.55 -10.08 -2.55
C PRO A 163 -12.32 -11.56 -2.23
N THR A 164 -13.31 -12.19 -1.61
CA THR A 164 -13.31 -13.64 -1.36
C THR A 164 -13.37 -14.45 -2.66
N ASP A 165 -13.03 -15.73 -2.60
CA ASP A 165 -13.21 -16.67 -3.72
C ASP A 165 -14.68 -16.69 -4.22
N ALA A 166 -15.65 -16.59 -3.31
CA ALA A 166 -17.06 -16.50 -3.66
C ALA A 166 -17.42 -15.20 -4.43
N ALA A 167 -16.70 -14.10 -4.17
CA ALA A 167 -16.87 -12.85 -4.91
C ALA A 167 -16.40 -12.99 -6.37
N PHE A 168 -15.31 -13.74 -6.61
CA PHE A 168 -14.86 -14.06 -7.96
C PHE A 168 -15.81 -15.02 -8.67
N ASP A 169 -16.33 -16.04 -7.97
CA ASP A 169 -17.32 -16.98 -8.52
C ASP A 169 -18.65 -16.30 -8.90
N ALA A 170 -18.99 -15.19 -8.24
CA ALA A 170 -20.18 -14.40 -8.52
C ALA A 170 -20.06 -13.54 -9.80
N LEU A 171 -18.87 -13.44 -10.40
CA LEU A 171 -18.68 -12.72 -11.66
C LEU A 171 -19.46 -13.42 -12.81
N PRO A 172 -19.93 -12.65 -13.81
CA PRO A 172 -20.57 -13.24 -14.99
C PRO A 172 -19.65 -14.27 -15.67
N GLU A 173 -20.25 -15.34 -16.18
CA GLU A 173 -19.52 -16.43 -16.83
C GLU A 173 -18.55 -15.92 -17.91
N GLY A 174 -17.29 -16.36 -17.84
CA GLY A 174 -16.22 -15.93 -18.75
C GLY A 174 -15.52 -14.61 -18.39
N THR A 175 -15.99 -13.87 -17.37
CA THR A 175 -15.38 -12.60 -16.94
C THR A 175 -14.02 -12.84 -16.29
N LEU A 176 -13.92 -13.81 -15.37
CA LEU A 176 -12.66 -14.14 -14.71
C LEU A 176 -11.59 -14.59 -15.72
N ASP A 177 -11.97 -15.47 -16.66
CA ASP A 177 -11.07 -15.92 -17.72
C ASP A 177 -10.59 -14.76 -18.60
N ALA A 178 -11.46 -13.81 -18.93
CA ALA A 178 -11.11 -12.63 -19.70
C ALA A 178 -10.13 -11.72 -18.94
N VAL A 179 -10.34 -11.54 -17.63
CA VAL A 179 -9.45 -10.77 -16.76
C VAL A 179 -8.09 -11.44 -16.64
N LEU A 180 -8.05 -12.76 -16.39
CA LEU A 180 -6.79 -13.51 -16.28
C LEU A 180 -6.03 -13.62 -17.60
N ALA A 181 -6.70 -13.46 -18.75
CA ALA A 181 -6.06 -13.46 -20.07
C ALA A 181 -5.45 -12.10 -20.45
N ASP A 182 -5.83 -11.01 -19.77
CA ASP A 182 -5.38 -9.65 -20.05
C ASP A 182 -4.66 -9.06 -18.83
N MET A 183 -3.33 -9.05 -18.88
CA MET A 183 -2.50 -8.61 -17.75
C MET A 183 -2.66 -7.14 -17.40
N ASP A 184 -2.93 -6.28 -18.39
CA ASP A 184 -3.17 -4.85 -18.13
C ASP A 184 -4.51 -4.69 -17.40
N LEU A 185 -5.51 -5.48 -17.80
CA LEU A 185 -6.82 -5.53 -17.15
C LEU A 185 -6.76 -6.07 -15.73
N LEU A 186 -6.06 -7.20 -15.53
CA LEU A 186 -5.84 -7.81 -14.24
C LEU A 186 -5.15 -6.83 -13.29
N THR A 187 -4.06 -6.22 -13.75
CA THR A 187 -3.32 -5.22 -12.95
C THR A 187 -4.22 -4.03 -12.60
N ALA A 188 -5.03 -3.56 -13.54
CA ALA A 188 -5.95 -2.45 -13.30
C ALA A 188 -7.00 -2.79 -12.24
N ILE A 189 -7.59 -3.98 -12.30
CA ILE A 189 -8.56 -4.44 -11.30
C ILE A 189 -7.89 -4.62 -9.93
N LEU A 190 -6.73 -5.28 -9.87
CA LEU A 190 -6.04 -5.50 -8.59
C LEU A 190 -5.61 -4.19 -7.94
N THR A 191 -5.03 -3.26 -8.71
CA THR A 191 -4.64 -1.93 -8.19
C THR A 191 -5.84 -1.05 -7.82
N HIS A 192 -7.04 -1.35 -8.33
CA HIS A 192 -8.27 -0.68 -7.93
C HIS A 192 -8.82 -1.17 -6.59
N HIS A 193 -8.40 -2.36 -6.13
CA HIS A 193 -8.73 -2.83 -4.78
C HIS A 193 -7.79 -2.28 -3.69
N VAL A 194 -6.79 -1.47 -4.08
CA VAL A 194 -5.74 -0.99 -3.16
C VAL A 194 -5.79 0.52 -3.08
N VAL A 195 -5.81 1.03 -1.85
CA VAL A 195 -5.74 2.45 -1.52
C VAL A 195 -4.43 2.70 -0.76
N SER A 196 -3.74 3.80 -1.09
CA SER A 196 -2.58 4.25 -0.30
C SER A 196 -3.06 4.83 1.03
N GLY A 197 -2.39 4.46 2.12
CA GLY A 197 -2.81 4.82 3.47
C GLY A 197 -3.34 3.63 4.26
N SER A 198 -3.31 3.73 5.58
CA SER A 198 -4.02 2.82 6.48
C SER A 198 -5.38 3.45 6.81
N VAL A 199 -6.46 2.88 6.27
CA VAL A 199 -7.82 3.36 6.48
C VAL A 199 -8.58 2.29 7.26
N LEU A 200 -8.79 2.54 8.55
CA LEU A 200 -9.59 1.66 9.41
C LEU A 200 -11.07 1.94 9.22
N SER A 201 -11.91 1.00 9.64
CA SER A 201 -13.37 1.18 9.66
C SER A 201 -13.80 2.43 10.45
N THR A 202 -13.02 2.81 11.48
CA THR A 202 -13.25 4.02 12.30
C THR A 202 -12.92 5.33 11.58
N ASP A 203 -12.12 5.27 10.51
CA ASP A 203 -11.71 6.44 9.73
C ASP A 203 -12.69 6.71 8.58
N LEU A 204 -13.62 5.78 8.31
CA LEU A 204 -14.58 5.87 7.24
C LEU A 204 -15.74 6.82 7.59
N SER A 205 -16.18 7.58 6.60
CA SER A 205 -17.41 8.37 6.65
C SER A 205 -18.30 8.08 5.46
N ASP A 206 -19.62 8.14 5.66
CA ASP A 206 -20.59 7.97 4.59
C ASP A 206 -20.37 9.00 3.46
N GLY A 207 -20.31 8.52 2.21
CA GLY A 207 -20.01 9.33 1.03
C GLY A 207 -18.53 9.68 0.83
N MET A 208 -17.62 9.08 1.59
CA MET A 208 -16.17 9.28 1.39
C MET A 208 -15.73 8.70 0.04
N MET A 209 -14.90 9.44 -0.69
CA MET A 209 -14.24 8.95 -1.91
C MET A 209 -12.77 8.63 -1.60
N ALA A 210 -12.34 7.40 -1.88
CA ALA A 210 -10.98 6.93 -1.66
C ALA A 210 -10.27 6.72 -3.00
N MET A 211 -9.15 7.42 -3.22
CA MET A 211 -8.33 7.26 -4.42
C MET A 211 -7.52 5.95 -4.37
N THR A 212 -7.65 5.13 -5.39
CA THR A 212 -6.96 3.83 -5.52
C THR A 212 -5.60 3.97 -6.20
N LEU A 213 -4.76 2.94 -6.10
CA LEU A 213 -3.49 2.86 -6.83
C LEU A 213 -3.69 2.81 -8.35
N ASN A 214 -4.89 2.43 -8.82
CA ASN A 214 -5.23 2.51 -10.24
C ASN A 214 -5.51 3.95 -10.73
N GLY A 215 -5.68 4.91 -9.81
CA GLY A 215 -6.01 6.31 -10.11
C GLY A 215 -7.50 6.57 -10.31
N THR A 216 -8.36 5.61 -10.00
CA THR A 216 -9.82 5.75 -9.88
C THR A 216 -10.24 5.83 -8.42
N GLU A 217 -11.45 6.30 -8.15
CA GLU A 217 -11.97 6.44 -6.78
C GLU A 217 -12.96 5.33 -6.43
N LEU A 218 -13.01 4.95 -5.17
CA LEU A 218 -14.03 4.09 -4.56
C LEU A 218 -14.92 4.91 -3.65
N MET A 219 -16.23 4.72 -3.72
CA MET A 219 -17.20 5.37 -2.84
C MET A 219 -17.49 4.51 -1.62
N VAL A 220 -17.34 5.08 -0.42
CA VAL A 220 -17.72 4.43 0.83
C VAL A 220 -19.15 4.82 1.16
N SER A 221 -20.01 3.82 1.39
CA SER A 221 -21.39 4.01 1.87
C SER A 221 -21.57 3.32 3.23
N ILE A 222 -22.08 4.04 4.22
CA ILE A 222 -22.30 3.50 5.57
C ILE A 222 -23.79 3.59 5.90
N SER A 223 -24.38 2.45 6.26
CA SER A 223 -25.79 2.36 6.62
C SER A 223 -26.01 1.40 7.79
N ASP A 224 -27.25 1.29 8.26
CA ASP A 224 -27.64 0.30 9.27
C ASP A 224 -27.35 -1.15 8.83
N ASN A 225 -27.18 -1.39 7.52
CA ASN A 225 -26.87 -2.70 6.96
C ASN A 225 -25.36 -2.99 6.90
N GLY A 226 -24.50 -2.04 7.25
CA GLY A 226 -23.05 -2.17 7.24
C GLY A 226 -22.35 -1.16 6.32
N VAL A 227 -21.06 -1.44 6.05
CA VAL A 227 -20.18 -0.62 5.19
C VAL A 227 -20.12 -1.26 3.81
N MET A 228 -20.29 -0.45 2.78
CA MET A 228 -20.10 -0.83 1.38
C MET A 228 -19.00 0.02 0.74
N ILE A 229 -18.22 -0.61 -0.11
CA ILE A 229 -17.23 0.01 -0.98
C ILE A 229 -17.73 -0.18 -2.41
N ASP A 230 -18.20 0.91 -3.02
CA ASP A 230 -19.08 0.91 -4.18
C ASP A 230 -20.26 -0.06 -3.99
N ASN A 231 -20.23 -1.19 -4.71
CA ASN A 231 -21.27 -2.21 -4.68
C ASN A 231 -20.89 -3.44 -3.85
N ALA A 232 -19.70 -3.46 -3.24
CA ALA A 232 -19.19 -4.58 -2.45
C ALA A 232 -19.42 -4.34 -0.95
N MET A 233 -19.99 -5.30 -0.24
CA MET A 233 -20.16 -5.25 1.21
C MET A 233 -18.87 -5.69 1.90
N VAL A 234 -18.43 -4.92 2.90
CA VAL A 234 -17.34 -5.33 3.79
C VAL A 234 -17.86 -6.39 4.76
N THR A 235 -17.31 -7.60 4.67
CA THR A 235 -17.73 -8.75 5.48
C THR A 235 -16.85 -8.95 6.71
N VAL A 236 -15.55 -8.64 6.60
CA VAL A 236 -14.60 -8.59 7.72
C VAL A 236 -13.77 -7.33 7.58
N ALA A 237 -13.73 -6.50 8.62
CA ALA A 237 -12.96 -5.26 8.61
C ALA A 237 -11.75 -5.34 9.55
N ASP A 238 -10.79 -4.44 9.34
CA ASP A 238 -9.68 -4.14 10.25
C ASP A 238 -8.74 -5.33 10.52
N ILE A 239 -8.42 -6.12 9.50
CA ILE A 239 -7.36 -7.13 9.62
C ILE A 239 -6.01 -6.39 9.51
N MET A 240 -5.34 -6.21 10.65
CA MET A 240 -4.10 -5.42 10.75
C MET A 240 -2.90 -6.15 10.15
N ALA A 241 -2.11 -5.43 9.35
CA ALA A 241 -0.79 -5.80 8.86
C ALA A 241 0.26 -4.77 9.33
N ASP A 242 1.55 -5.15 9.29
CA ASP A 242 2.64 -4.23 9.62
C ASP A 242 2.76 -3.08 8.60
N ASN A 243 2.37 -3.32 7.35
CA ASN A 243 2.41 -2.34 6.27
C ASN A 243 1.00 -1.91 5.79
N GLY A 244 -0.04 -2.08 6.61
CA GLY A 244 -1.39 -1.72 6.17
C GLY A 244 -2.55 -2.41 6.87
N VAL A 245 -3.69 -2.45 6.18
CA VAL A 245 -4.96 -3.03 6.64
C VAL A 245 -5.60 -3.80 5.50
N VAL A 246 -6.21 -4.95 5.81
CA VAL A 246 -7.05 -5.71 4.87
C VAL A 246 -8.50 -5.68 5.34
N HIS A 247 -9.41 -5.37 4.41
CA HIS A 247 -10.85 -5.48 4.57
C HIS A 247 -11.39 -6.51 3.57
N VAL A 248 -12.06 -7.55 4.04
CA VAL A 248 -12.63 -8.60 3.19
C VAL A 248 -13.97 -8.12 2.62
N ILE A 249 -14.17 -8.30 1.32
CA ILE A 249 -15.37 -7.89 0.60
C ILE A 249 -16.03 -9.05 -0.17
N ASP A 250 -17.33 -8.92 -0.45
CA ASP A 250 -18.14 -9.96 -1.10
C ASP A 250 -18.34 -9.79 -2.63
N ALA A 251 -17.76 -8.75 -3.22
CA ALA A 251 -17.79 -8.51 -4.66
C ALA A 251 -16.44 -7.97 -5.16
N VAL A 252 -16.13 -8.24 -6.44
CA VAL A 252 -14.93 -7.68 -7.09
C VAL A 252 -15.21 -6.24 -7.53
N LEU A 253 -14.34 -5.31 -7.15
CA LEU A 253 -14.37 -3.90 -7.54
C LEU A 253 -13.85 -3.75 -8.98
N ILE A 254 -14.68 -3.17 -9.85
CA ILE A 254 -14.39 -3.04 -11.28
C ILE A 254 -14.23 -1.55 -11.63
N PRO A 255 -13.07 -1.12 -12.15
CA PRO A 255 -12.86 0.28 -12.51
C PRO A 255 -13.82 0.74 -13.63
N GLU A 256 -14.57 1.82 -13.41
CA GLU A 256 -15.54 2.35 -14.40
C GLU A 256 -14.88 2.81 -15.72
N ASN A 257 -13.60 3.21 -15.67
CA ASN A 257 -12.84 3.72 -16.81
C ASN A 257 -12.34 2.63 -17.77
N ASN A 258 -12.53 1.34 -17.47
CA ASN A 258 -11.98 0.28 -18.29
C ASN A 258 -12.95 -0.16 -19.40
N SER A 259 -12.78 0.48 -20.56
CA SER A 259 -13.61 0.28 -21.77
C SER A 259 -13.68 -1.18 -22.23
N SER A 260 -12.65 -1.97 -21.93
CA SER A 260 -12.57 -3.39 -22.27
C SER A 260 -13.49 -4.25 -21.41
N ILE A 261 -13.56 -3.99 -20.09
CA ILE A 261 -14.51 -4.69 -19.19
C ILE A 261 -15.92 -4.27 -19.54
N ASN A 262 -16.15 -2.98 -19.77
CA ASN A 262 -17.43 -2.45 -20.21
C ASN A 262 -18.00 -3.18 -21.43
N ASN A 263 -17.21 -3.80 -22.30
CA ASN A 263 -17.75 -4.64 -23.39
C ASN A 263 -18.23 -6.02 -22.95
N TYR A 264 -17.70 -6.56 -21.84
CA TYR A 264 -18.15 -7.81 -21.21
C TYR A 264 -19.30 -7.60 -20.21
N ILE A 265 -19.36 -6.43 -19.55
CA ILE A 265 -20.46 -6.07 -18.62
C ILE A 265 -21.57 -5.20 -19.24
N ASN A 266 -21.38 -4.57 -20.42
CA ASN A 266 -22.47 -3.81 -21.07
C ASN A 266 -23.50 -4.72 -21.73
N THR A 267 -24.69 -4.70 -21.15
CA THR A 267 -25.90 -5.31 -21.69
C THR A 267 -26.46 -4.59 -22.94
N GLU A 268 -25.89 -3.45 -23.35
CA GLU A 268 -26.40 -2.67 -24.48
C GLU A 268 -26.02 -3.23 -25.87
N ASN A 269 -24.97 -4.04 -25.96
CA ASN A 269 -24.57 -4.71 -27.21
C ASN A 269 -24.94 -6.21 -27.25
N ASP A 270 -25.66 -6.70 -26.24
CA ASP A 270 -26.03 -8.11 -26.17
C ASP A 270 -27.11 -8.42 -27.21
N LYS A 271 -26.71 -9.09 -28.28
CA LYS A 271 -27.57 -9.33 -29.44
C LYS A 271 -28.64 -10.35 -29.10
N TYR A 272 -29.91 -9.95 -29.16
CA TYR A 272 -31.04 -10.87 -29.13
C TYR A 272 -30.88 -11.93 -30.24
N LEU A 273 -30.95 -13.21 -29.87
CA LEU A 273 -30.91 -14.32 -30.81
C LEU A 273 -32.32 -14.82 -31.14
N TYR A 274 -33.04 -15.30 -30.13
CA TYR A 274 -34.36 -15.91 -30.30
C TYR A 274 -35.13 -15.98 -28.97
N THR A 275 -36.44 -16.19 -29.05
CA THR A 275 -37.31 -16.47 -27.90
C THR A 275 -37.73 -17.94 -27.94
N ILE A 276 -37.79 -18.61 -26.79
CA ILE A 276 -38.38 -19.94 -26.63
C ILE A 276 -39.53 -19.94 -25.61
N ASP A 277 -40.44 -20.91 -25.71
CA ASP A 277 -41.40 -21.23 -24.64
C ASP A 277 -40.80 -22.16 -23.57
N LEU A 278 -41.55 -22.46 -22.51
CA LEU A 278 -41.15 -23.41 -21.47
C LEU A 278 -40.92 -24.85 -21.97
N MET A 279 -41.33 -25.17 -23.19
CA MET A 279 -41.11 -26.47 -23.83
C MET A 279 -39.89 -26.44 -24.77
N GLY A 280 -39.14 -25.34 -24.82
CA GLY A 280 -37.96 -25.16 -25.67
C GLY A 280 -38.27 -24.90 -27.14
N ARG A 281 -39.51 -24.55 -27.49
CA ARG A 281 -39.91 -24.28 -28.88
C ARG A 281 -39.70 -22.81 -29.21
N PHE A 282 -39.10 -22.53 -30.37
CA PHE A 282 -38.89 -21.17 -30.86
C PHE A 282 -40.21 -20.42 -31.09
N ILE A 283 -40.27 -19.17 -30.62
CA ILE A 283 -41.41 -18.27 -30.75
C ILE A 283 -41.05 -17.18 -31.77
N ASN A 284 -41.68 -17.22 -32.94
CA ASN A 284 -41.42 -16.27 -34.03
C ASN A 284 -42.26 -14.98 -33.96
N ASN A 285 -43.20 -14.88 -33.01
CA ASN A 285 -44.08 -13.71 -32.89
C ASN A 285 -44.48 -13.49 -31.42
N ASN A 286 -44.23 -12.29 -30.88
CA ASN A 286 -44.46 -11.91 -29.47
C ASN A 286 -45.96 -11.76 -29.09
N ASN A 287 -46.86 -12.47 -29.78
CA ASN A 287 -48.31 -12.33 -29.64
C ASN A 287 -48.99 -13.56 -29.01
N ASN A 288 -48.24 -14.58 -28.63
CA ASN A 288 -48.80 -15.74 -27.94
C ASN A 288 -48.78 -15.50 -26.43
N ASN A 289 -49.88 -15.84 -25.75
CA ASN A 289 -49.90 -15.79 -24.29
C ASN A 289 -49.04 -16.91 -23.73
N GLY A 290 -48.17 -16.55 -22.77
CA GLY A 290 -47.32 -17.52 -22.12
C GLY A 290 -46.03 -16.92 -21.59
N ILE A 291 -45.21 -17.81 -21.02
CA ILE A 291 -43.87 -17.47 -20.56
C ILE A 291 -42.93 -17.56 -21.75
N HIS A 292 -42.31 -16.43 -22.08
CA HIS A 292 -41.29 -16.29 -23.11
C HIS A 292 -39.93 -16.19 -22.44
N ILE A 293 -38.94 -16.89 -22.98
CA ILE A 293 -37.54 -16.80 -22.56
C ILE A 293 -36.77 -16.25 -23.74
N ASP A 294 -36.37 -14.98 -23.66
CA ASP A 294 -35.50 -14.34 -24.66
C ASP A 294 -34.06 -14.77 -24.39
N VAL A 295 -33.37 -15.28 -25.40
CA VAL A 295 -31.99 -15.76 -25.34
C VAL A 295 -31.10 -14.82 -26.14
N TYR A 296 -29.96 -14.44 -25.54
CA TYR A 296 -29.03 -13.47 -26.08
C TYR A 296 -27.67 -14.11 -26.40
N GLN A 297 -26.87 -13.42 -27.20
CA GLN A 297 -25.58 -13.93 -27.68
C GLN A 297 -24.58 -14.19 -26.54
N SER A 298 -24.67 -13.43 -25.44
CA SER A 298 -23.88 -13.64 -24.23
C SER A 298 -24.21 -14.92 -23.45
N GLY A 299 -25.32 -15.60 -23.76
CA GLY A 299 -25.86 -16.69 -22.93
C GLY A 299 -26.88 -16.22 -21.87
N ARG A 300 -27.02 -14.90 -21.66
CA ARG A 300 -28.09 -14.33 -20.83
C ARG A 300 -29.47 -14.77 -21.32
N SER A 301 -30.38 -15.05 -20.39
CA SER A 301 -31.79 -15.29 -20.68
C SER A 301 -32.72 -14.41 -19.85
N ILE A 302 -33.78 -13.87 -20.48
CA ILE A 302 -34.80 -13.04 -19.83
C ILE A 302 -36.15 -13.73 -19.92
N LYS A 303 -36.72 -14.07 -18.75
CA LYS A 303 -38.06 -14.66 -18.65
C LYS A 303 -39.10 -13.56 -18.51
N LYS A 304 -40.05 -13.49 -19.46
CA LYS A 304 -41.16 -12.53 -19.44
C LYS A 304 -42.50 -13.26 -19.57
N LEU A 305 -43.50 -12.80 -18.81
CA LEU A 305 -44.88 -13.21 -19.00
C LEU A 305 -45.52 -12.32 -20.06
N VAL A 306 -45.86 -12.88 -21.21
CA VAL A 306 -46.58 -12.18 -22.27
C VAL A 306 -48.06 -12.51 -22.12
N ASN A 307 -48.86 -11.47 -21.82
CA ASN A 307 -50.32 -11.55 -21.75
C ASN A 307 -50.88 -10.54 -22.76
N LYS A 308 -51.51 -11.04 -23.82
CA LYS A 308 -52.35 -10.26 -24.74
C LYS A 308 -53.78 -10.81 -24.77
#